data_AF-A0A5S4UW78-F1
#
_entry.id   AF-A0A5S4UW78-F1
#
_cell.length_a   1.000
_cell.length_b   1.000
_cell.length_c   1.000
_cell.angle_alpha   90.00
_cell.angle_beta   90.00
_cell.angle_gamma   90.00
#
_symmetry.space_group_name_H-M   'P 1'
#
loop_
_entity.id
_entity.type
_entity.pdbx_description
1 polymer ?
#
loop_
_entity_poly.entity_id
_entity_poly.type
_entity_poly.pdbx_seq_one_letter_code
_entity_poly.pdbx_strand_id
1 'polypeptide(L)'
;MATTWHPILAAAEPEPGCWRLVDSTGREYGTVTIVRVDGLVRYRAEFGGRLLGWGTTLRGACEQVHHAFVRSHGPGDWPGYPDFHDR
;
A
#
# COMPACT_ATOMS: atom_id res chain seq x y z
N MET A 1 11.76 -15.54 15.75
CA MET A 1 11.45 -15.61 14.31
C MET A 1 10.28 -14.66 14.06
N ALA A 2 10.53 -13.48 13.49
CA ALA A 2 9.44 -12.56 13.15
C ALA A 2 8.74 -13.12 11.89
N THR A 3 7.60 -13.78 12.08
CA THR A 3 6.73 -14.35 11.02
C THR A 3 5.87 -13.30 10.33
N THR A 4 6.03 -12.02 10.67
CA THR A 4 5.30 -10.93 10.03
C THR A 4 5.80 -10.76 8.61
N TRP A 5 4.93 -10.95 7.62
CA TRP A 5 5.23 -10.66 6.21
C TRP A 5 5.77 -9.23 6.05
N HIS A 6 6.76 -9.03 5.18
CA HIS A 6 7.49 -7.76 5.02
C HIS A 6 7.12 -7.07 3.70
N PRO A 7 6.44 -5.90 3.72
CA PRO A 7 5.97 -5.23 2.50
C PRO A 7 7.07 -4.76 1.56
N ILE A 8 8.29 -4.54 2.06
CA ILE A 8 9.42 -4.19 1.20
C ILE A 8 9.78 -5.33 0.22
N LEU A 9 9.43 -6.58 0.53
CA LEU A 9 9.67 -7.72 -0.37
C LEU A 9 8.68 -7.76 -1.54
N ALA A 10 7.59 -6.99 -1.48
CA ALA A 10 6.67 -6.81 -2.60
C ALA A 10 7.12 -5.70 -3.56
N ALA A 11 8.22 -4.99 -3.26
CA ALA A 11 8.71 -3.89 -4.07
C ALA A 11 9.58 -4.41 -5.23
N ALA A 12 9.14 -4.16 -6.46
CA ALA A 12 9.96 -4.26 -7.67
C ALA A 12 10.53 -2.88 -8.00
N GLU A 13 11.82 -2.81 -8.36
CA GLU A 13 12.49 -1.57 -8.77
C GLU A 13 12.69 -1.57 -10.30
N PRO A 14 11.70 -1.12 -11.10
CA PRO A 14 11.85 -1.05 -12.55
C PRO A 14 12.83 0.04 -12.99
N GLU A 15 12.93 1.13 -12.21
CA GLU A 15 13.84 2.24 -12.45
C GLU A 15 14.46 2.68 -11.11
N PRO A 16 15.73 3.14 -11.10
CA PRO A 16 16.39 3.55 -9.86
C PRO A 16 15.58 4.59 -9.09
N GLY A 17 15.31 4.31 -7.81
CA GLY A 17 14.58 5.25 -6.96
C GLY A 17 13.06 5.25 -7.14
N CYS A 18 12.51 4.33 -7.95
CA CYS A 18 11.08 4.14 -8.09
C CYS A 18 10.74 2.66 -7.90
N TRP A 19 9.83 2.39 -6.96
CA TRP A 19 9.43 1.04 -6.60
C TRP A 19 7.93 0.86 -6.87
N ARG A 20 7.58 -0.20 -7.59
CA ARG A 20 6.20 -0.67 -7.74
C ARG A 20 5.95 -1.78 -6.74
N LEU A 21 4.89 -1.65 -5.96
CA LEU A 21 4.46 -2.71 -5.07
C LEU A 21 3.54 -3.67 -5.83
N VAL A 22 3.92 -4.94 -5.85
CA VAL A 22 3.30 -5.98 -6.66
C VAL A 22 2.70 -7.05 -5.74
N ASP A 23 1.45 -7.46 -6.02
CA ASP A 23 0.78 -8.53 -5.27
C ASP A 23 1.20 -9.93 -5.74
N SER A 24 0.66 -10.97 -5.10
CA SER A 24 0.97 -12.38 -5.43
C SER A 24 0.52 -12.81 -6.82
N THR A 25 -0.33 -12.02 -7.50
CA THR A 25 -0.81 -12.27 -8.86
C THR A 25 0.00 -11.50 -9.92
N GLY A 26 1.01 -10.74 -9.49
CA GLY A 26 1.82 -9.92 -10.37
C GLY A 26 1.19 -8.56 -10.70
N ARG A 27 0.11 -8.16 -9.99
CA ARG A 27 -0.53 -6.86 -10.22
C ARG A 27 0.09 -5.78 -9.35
N GLU A 28 0.39 -4.64 -9.98
CA GLU A 28 0.81 -3.44 -9.27
C GLU A 28 -0.37 -2.87 -8.47
N TYR A 29 -0.14 -2.57 -7.19
CA TYR A 29 -1.14 -1.96 -6.34
C TYR A 29 -0.73 -0.61 -5.77
N GLY A 30 0.55 -0.25 -5.83
CA GLY A 30 0.99 1.06 -5.39
C GLY A 30 2.42 1.39 -5.78
N THR A 31 2.83 2.62 -5.49
CA THR A 31 4.12 3.17 -5.95
C THR A 31 4.81 3.89 -4.80
N VAL A 32 6.13 3.72 -4.73
CA VAL A 32 6.99 4.48 -3.84
C VAL A 32 8.09 5.12 -4.68
N THR A 33 8.33 6.43 -4.53
CA THR A 33 9.40 7.13 -5.26
C THR A 33 10.28 7.91 -4.29
N ILE A 34 11.60 7.84 -4.47
CA ILE A 34 12.53 8.70 -3.74
C ILE A 34 12.46 10.12 -4.28
N VAL A 35 12.36 11.09 -3.39
CA VAL A 35 12.28 12.51 -3.74
C VAL A 35 13.14 13.34 -2.79
N ARG A 36 13.29 14.62 -3.10
CA ARG A 36 13.77 15.63 -2.15
C ARG A 36 12.64 16.59 -1.80
N VAL A 37 12.36 16.73 -0.51
CA VAL A 37 11.41 17.69 0.05
C VAL A 37 12.18 18.56 1.04
N ASP A 38 12.22 19.87 0.81
CA ASP A 38 12.97 20.83 1.63
C ASP A 38 14.43 20.42 1.89
N GLY A 39 15.09 19.87 0.86
CA GLY A 39 16.48 19.40 0.93
C GLY A 39 16.66 18.03 1.58
N LEU A 40 15.62 17.43 2.15
CA LEU A 40 15.66 16.11 2.78
C LEU A 40 15.20 15.02 1.81
N VAL A 41 15.88 13.87 1.83
CA VAL A 41 15.45 12.68 1.11
C VAL A 41 14.21 12.09 1.77
N ARG A 42 13.16 11.85 0.99
CA ARG A 42 11.90 11.24 1.43
C ARG A 42 11.44 10.18 0.44
N TYR A 43 10.57 9.29 0.90
CA TYR A 43 9.92 8.28 0.09
C TYR A 43 8.44 8.62 -0.06
N ARG A 44 8.07 9.12 -1.24
CA ARG A 44 6.70 9.43 -1.61
C ARG A 44 5.89 8.15 -1.73
N ALA A 45 4.84 7.98 -0.94
CA ALA A 45 4.00 6.79 -0.95
C ALA A 45 2.66 7.06 -1.66
N GLU A 46 2.31 6.24 -2.66
CA GLU A 46 1.07 6.38 -3.42
C GLU A 46 0.29 5.07 -3.54
N PHE A 47 -1.04 5.20 -3.50
CA PHE A 47 -1.98 4.11 -3.72
C PHE A 47 -3.18 4.59 -4.53
N GLY A 48 -3.51 3.90 -5.62
CA GLY A 48 -4.62 4.28 -6.51
C GLY A 48 -4.49 5.70 -7.07
N GLY A 49 -3.27 6.16 -7.37
CA GLY A 49 -2.98 7.52 -7.85
C GLY A 49 -3.07 8.62 -6.79
N ARG A 50 -3.32 8.28 -5.52
CA ARG A 50 -3.40 9.23 -4.40
C ARG A 50 -2.14 9.18 -3.54
N LEU A 51 -1.59 10.35 -3.21
CA LEU A 51 -0.54 10.51 -2.22
C LEU A 51 -1.05 10.11 -0.83
N LEU A 52 -0.36 9.16 -0.19
CA LEU A 52 -0.60 8.74 1.19
C LEU A 52 0.27 9.49 2.18
N GLY A 53 1.49 9.87 1.77
CA GLY A 53 2.44 10.58 2.62
C GLY A 53 3.89 10.44 2.18
N TRP A 54 4.78 10.80 3.09
CA TRP A 54 6.23 10.84 2.86
C TRP A 54 6.96 10.06 3.96
N GLY A 55 7.44 8.86 3.64
CA GLY A 55 8.26 8.05 4.52
C GLY A 55 9.68 8.60 4.67
N THR A 56 10.30 8.38 5.83
CA THR A 56 11.74 8.59 6.04
C THR A 56 12.58 7.37 5.64
N THR A 57 11.93 6.22 5.43
CA THR A 57 12.56 4.99 4.96
C THR A 57 11.70 4.36 3.86
N LEU A 58 12.35 3.60 2.97
CA LEU A 58 11.65 2.82 1.94
C LEU A 58 10.66 1.84 2.57
N ARG A 59 11.10 1.11 3.62
CA ARG A 59 10.26 0.16 4.37
C ARG A 59 8.97 0.83 4.86
N GLY A 60 9.06 1.96 5.55
CA GLY A 60 7.89 2.64 6.11
C GLY A 60 6.93 3.15 5.03
N ALA A 61 7.45 3.62 3.90
CA ALA A 61 6.63 3.99 2.75
C ALA A 61 5.91 2.76 2.16
N CYS A 62 6.62 1.63 2.00
CA CYS A 62 6.01 0.39 1.54
C CYS A 62 4.94 -0.14 2.51
N GLU A 63 5.17 -0.06 3.82
CA GLU A 63 4.19 -0.39 4.85
C GLU A 63 2.93 0.47 4.73
N GLN A 64 3.09 1.78 4.52
CA GLN A 64 1.95 2.70 4.36
C GLN A 64 1.09 2.35 3.14
N VAL A 65 1.71 2.10 1.99
CA VAL A 65 1.01 1.69 0.76
C VAL A 65 0.34 0.32 0.97
N HIS A 66 1.04 -0.64 1.58
CA HIS A 66 0.48 -1.96 1.82
C HIS A 66 -0.72 -1.91 2.78
N HIS A 67 -0.68 -1.09 3.83
CA HIS A 67 -1.82 -0.89 4.70
C HIS A 67 -3.02 -0.28 3.96
N ALA A 68 -2.80 0.65 3.03
CA ALA A 68 -3.87 1.18 2.20
C ALA A 68 -4.47 0.09 1.29
N PHE A 69 -3.63 -0.77 0.71
CA PHE A 69 -4.07 -1.92 -0.08
C PHE A 69 -4.88 -2.91 0.75
N VAL A 70 -4.42 -3.33 1.93
CA VAL A 70 -5.19 -4.26 2.79
C VAL A 70 -6.53 -3.63 3.19
N ARG A 71 -6.53 -2.34 3.55
CA ARG A 71 -7.77 -1.63 3.90
C ARG A 71 -8.74 -1.53 2.73
N SER A 72 -8.28 -1.46 1.48
CA SER A 72 -9.18 -1.42 0.32
C SER A 72 -9.88 -2.75 0.05
N HIS A 73 -9.42 -3.85 0.67
CA HIS A 73 -10.04 -5.18 0.62
C HIS A 73 -10.85 -5.50 1.87
N GLY A 74 -10.96 -4.56 2.81
CA GLY A 74 -11.80 -4.71 3.99
C GLY A 74 -13.28 -4.82 3.62
N PRO A 75 -14.11 -5.42 4.49
CA PRO A 75 -15.56 -5.47 4.26
C PRO A 75 -16.09 -4.04 4.08
N GLY A 76 -16.90 -3.85 3.03
CA GLY A 76 -17.68 -2.62 2.87
C GLY A 76 -18.75 -2.49 3.96
N ASP A 77 -19.62 -1.49 3.83
CA ASP A 77 -20.75 -1.34 4.75
C ASP A 77 -21.58 -2.65 4.78
N TRP A 78 -21.76 -3.21 5.98
CA TRP A 78 -22.58 -4.41 6.16
C TRP A 78 -24.06 -4.04 5.96
N PRO A 79 -24.74 -4.59 4.94
CA PRO A 79 -26.12 -4.20 4.62
C PRO A 79 -27.16 -4.75 5.61
N GLY A 80 -26.74 -5.50 6.63
CA GLY A 80 -27.64 -6.24 7.51
C GLY A 80 -27.93 -7.65 6.99
N TYR A 81 -28.60 -8.45 7.82
CA TYR A 81 -29.23 -9.69 7.35
C TYR A 81 -30.56 -9.35 6.66
N PRO A 82 -30.96 -10.10 5.62
CA PRO A 82 -32.32 -10.00 5.07
C PRO A 82 -33.35 -10.20 6.18
N ASP A 83 -34.47 -9.49 6.10
CA ASP A 83 -35.63 -9.80 6.94
C ASP A 83 -36.27 -11.10 6.44
N PHE A 84 -36.34 -12.11 7.30
CA PHE A 84 -36.91 -13.42 7.00
C PHE A 84 -38.34 -13.58 7.52
N HIS A 85 -38.94 -12.53 8.08
CA HIS A 85 -40.26 -12.56 8.71
C HIS A 85 -41.43 -12.34 7.73
N ASP A 86 -41.18 -12.01 6.46
CA ASP A 86 -42.21 -11.96 5.43
C ASP A 86 -42.38 -13.32 4.74
N ARG A 87 -43.18 -14.21 5.34
CA ARG A 87 -43.73 -15.39 4.69
C ARG A 87 -45.13 -15.74 5.16
#